data_AF-A0ABD3F0F7-F1
#
_entry.id   AF-A0ABD3F0F7-F1
#
_cell.length_a   1.000
_cell.length_b   1.000
_cell.length_c   1.000
_cell.angle_alpha   90.00
_cell.angle_beta   90.00
_cell.angle_gamma   90.00
#
_symmetry.space_group_name_H-M   'P 1'
#
loop_
_entity.id
_entity.type
_entity.pdbx_description
1 polymer ?
#
loop_
_entity_poly.entity_id
_entity_poly.type
_entity_poly.pdbx_seq_one_letter_code
_entity_poly.pdbx_strand_id
1 'polypeptide(L)' 'MAAIPYMDFSNEDGEYQDLIMWEQLTDAARVALNDSESFGEAEVPFSDKH' A
#
# COMPACT_ATOMS: atom_id res chain seq x y z
N MET A 1 -3.74 2.00 -24.10
CA MET A 1 -3.21 2.24 -22.75
C MET A 1 -4.33 1.95 -21.77
N ALA A 2 -4.11 1.06 -20.80
CA ALA A 2 -5.01 0.96 -19.66
C ALA A 2 -4.94 2.26 -18.85
N ALA A 3 -6.05 2.70 -18.27
CA ALA A 3 -6.03 3.85 -17.36
C ALA A 3 -5.32 3.46 -16.06
N ILE A 4 -4.48 4.35 -15.52
CA ILE A 4 -3.90 4.17 -14.18
C ILE A 4 -5.01 4.48 -13.17
N PRO A 5 -5.36 3.55 -12.27
CA PRO A 5 -6.39 3.79 -11.27
C PRO A 5 -5.93 4.87 -10.27
N TYR A 6 -6.87 5.68 -9.79
CA TYR A 6 -6.65 6.68 -8.73
C TYR A 6 -7.84 6.69 -7.77
N MET A 7 -7.61 7.20 -6.56
CA MET A 7 -8.66 7.36 -5.53
C MET A 7 -9.17 8.80 -5.50
N ASP A 8 -10.47 8.98 -5.31
CA ASP A 8 -11.14 10.28 -5.16
C ASP A 8 -12.24 10.16 -4.10
N PHE A 9 -12.73 11.29 -3.60
CA PHE A 9 -13.86 11.31 -2.68
C PHE A 9 -15.15 10.83 -3.37
N SER A 10 -16.00 10.16 -2.61
CA SER A 10 -17.29 9.65 -3.08
C SER A 10 -18.39 9.95 -2.07
N ASN A 11 -19.62 10.09 -2.57
CA ASN A 11 -20.82 10.10 -1.73
C ASN A 11 -21.43 8.70 -1.56
N GLU A 12 -20.85 7.70 -2.22
CA GLU A 12 -21.25 6.30 -2.10
C GLU A 12 -20.59 5.65 -0.88
N ASP A 13 -21.32 4.77 -0.19
CA ASP A 13 -20.79 3.99 0.93
C ASP A 13 -19.70 3.02 0.44
N GLY A 14 -18.67 2.83 1.28
CA GLY A 14 -17.59 1.87 1.06
C GLY A 14 -17.58 0.76 2.10
N GLU A 15 -16.57 -0.10 2.01
CA GLU A 15 -16.35 -1.19 2.97
C GLU A 15 -15.18 -0.85 3.91
N TYR A 16 -15.18 -1.45 5.10
CA TYR A 16 -14.02 -1.44 6.01
C TYR A 16 -13.15 -2.68 5.82
N GLN A 17 -11.84 -2.55 6.02
CA GLN A 17 -10.87 -3.65 5.94
C GLN A 17 -10.21 -3.87 7.31
N ASP A 18 -9.75 -5.09 7.56
CA ASP A 18 -8.92 -5.38 8.73
C ASP A 18 -7.63 -4.57 8.68
N LEU A 19 -7.41 -3.79 9.73
CA LEU A 19 -6.27 -2.89 9.83
C LEU A 19 -5.09 -3.56 10.53
N ILE A 20 -3.92 -3.52 9.88
CA ILE A 20 -2.62 -3.75 10.51
C ILE A 20 -1.74 -2.51 10.30
N MET A 21 -1.20 -1.96 11.38
CA MET A 21 -0.31 -0.81 11.33
C MET A 21 1.11 -1.23 10.97
N TRP A 22 1.92 -0.31 10.42
CA TRP A 22 3.32 -0.59 10.03
C TRP A 22 4.12 -1.19 11.19
N GLU A 23 3.96 -0.64 12.39
CA GLU A 23 4.66 -1.06 13.61
C GLU A 23 4.15 -2.40 14.16
N GLN A 24 2.99 -2.88 13.70
CA GLN A 24 2.43 -4.18 14.06
C GLN A 24 2.89 -5.30 13.12
N LEU A 25 3.46 -4.96 11.97
CA LEU A 25 4.00 -5.93 11.02
C LEU A 25 5.23 -6.63 11.59
N THR A 26 5.44 -7.88 11.15
CA THR A 26 6.69 -8.58 11.43
C THR A 26 7.86 -7.91 10.72
N ASP A 27 9.06 -8.06 11.26
CA ASP A 27 10.28 -7.52 10.64
C ASP A 27 10.46 -8.02 9.21
N ALA A 28 10.13 -9.29 8.95
CA ALA A 28 10.21 -9.88 7.62
C ALA A 28 9.24 -9.21 6.63
N ALA A 29 8.02 -8.89 7.07
CA ALA A 29 7.05 -8.18 6.25
C ALA A 29 7.52 -6.75 5.95
N ARG A 30 8.06 -6.04 6.95
CA ARG A 30 8.62 -4.68 6.75
C ARG A 30 9.81 -4.69 5.78
N VAL A 31 10.71 -5.67 5.88
CA VAL A 31 11.83 -5.82 4.94
C VAL A 31 11.34 -6.06 3.51
N ALA A 32 10.36 -6.94 3.32
CA ALA A 32 9.80 -7.23 2.00
C ALA A 32 9.07 -6.02 1.40
N LEU A 33 8.28 -5.30 2.21
CA LEU A 33 7.55 -4.11 1.77
C LEU A 33 8.47 -2.90 1.50
N ASN A 34 9.63 -2.85 2.14
CA ASN A 34 10.67 -1.86 1.86
C ASN A 34 11.48 -2.17 0.58
N ASP A 35 11.28 -3.31 -0.08
CA ASP A 35 11.99 -3.62 -1.32
C ASP A 35 11.30 -2.99 -2.54
N SER A 36 11.92 -1.95 -3.10
CA SER A 36 11.38 -1.18 -4.24
C SER A 36 11.22 -2.02 -5.50
N GLU A 37 11.96 -3.13 -5.63
CA GLU A 37 11.89 -3.99 -6.81
C GLU A 37 10.72 -4.99 -6.75
N SER A 38 10.05 -5.13 -5.60
CA SER A 38 9.03 -6.17 -5.38
C SER A 38 7.67 -5.88 -6.04
N PHE A 39 7.41 -4.65 -6.48
CA PHE A 39 6.08 -4.20 -6.93
C PHE A 39 6.03 -3.66 -8.37
N GLY A 40 7.09 -3.89 -9.17
CA GLY A 40 7.14 -3.48 -10.57
C GLY A 40 7.11 -1.96 -10.72
N GLU A 41 6.05 -1.42 -11.35
CA GLU A 41 5.86 0.03 -11.52
C GLU A 41 5.16 0.69 -10.31
N ALA A 42 4.70 -0.08 -9.33
CA ALA A 42 4.02 0.43 -8.14
C ALA A 42 4.99 0.63 -6.97
N GLU A 43 4.73 1.62 -6.14
CA GLU A 43 5.50 1.94 -4.93
C GLU A 43 4.66 1.70 -3.67
N VAL A 44 5.32 1.39 -2.53
CA VAL A 44 4.65 1.15 -1.24
C VAL A 44 4.64 2.44 -0.41
N PRO A 45 3.51 3.18 -0.35
CA PRO A 45 3.45 4.59 0.07
C PRO A 45 3.62 4.84 1.59
N PHE A 46 3.75 3.78 2.38
CA PHE A 46 3.89 3.85 3.85
C PHE A 46 5.18 3.18 4.36
N SER A 47 6.06 2.78 3.44
CA SER A 47 7.32 2.12 3.76
C SER A 47 8.39 3.11 4.23
N ASP A 48 9.48 2.62 4.84
CA ASP A 48 10.56 3.47 5.37
C ASP A 48 11.44 4.10 4.27
N LYS A 49 11.31 3.63 3.02
CA LYS A 49 12.13 4.08 1.87
C LYS A 49 11.53 5.26 1.10
N HIS A 50 10.51 5.91 1.65
CA HIS A 50 9.93 7.14 1.11
C HIS A 50 10.41 8.41 1.82
#